data_AF-A0A0X3SBW0-F1
#
_entry.id   AF-A0A0X3SBW0-F1
#
_cell.length_a   1.000
_cell.length_b   1.000
_cell.length_c   1.000
_cell.angle_alpha   90.00
_cell.angle_beta   90.00
_cell.angle_gamma   90.00
#
_symmetry.space_group_name_H-M   'P 1'
#
loop_
_entity.id
_entity.type
_entity.pdbx_description
1 polymer ?
#
loop_
_entity_poly.entity_id
_entity_poly.type
_entity_poly.pdbx_seq_one_letter_code
_entity_poly.pdbx_strand_id
1 'polypeptide(L)'
;MTDSWEGFVWQGRAMPRVPPDDEDRARFDLPTTLRPVKDERVVQRPVFDPALKQYSNAYRASDPRFADPDVEQAWQAARRAAIGLVLSAISSSPWAASLVLRGSVLLRAWFGDAAREPGDLDFVIAPASWRIEEERTDAMLEGVARAAERAAHHGDGVVRFDAAEAVSDDIWTYDRVPGRRLVLPWRCDGLPGGVVQLDFVFNEHLPVDPEPVLLPSASGDPQAVLSAATAELSLAWKLMWLVSDMHPQGKDLYDAVLLAEHTSLRYELLRDVFLDAEPSDGCHPVGRREIAGLKAYVEWEHFIAEYPDVTGSVGDFVDRLVAALAPTFQSVEAVGLGEDEYARHVWWLEPRIRENRELLKRTSMRAVQEKMHAARLPLLTAVVITRELLGSDRHSVQDARSVVFDDPSWHRLVESHRVGAGWLDRELERLWKR
;
A
#
# COMPACT_ATOMS: atom_id res chain seq x y z
N MET A 1 -17.87 -21.96 -21.57
CA MET A 1 -17.48 -20.78 -20.76
C MET A 1 -18.52 -19.72 -21.07
N THR A 2 -19.09 -19.06 -20.06
CA THR A 2 -20.15 -18.07 -20.27
C THR A 2 -19.53 -16.74 -20.66
N ASP A 3 -19.76 -16.28 -21.89
CA ASP A 3 -19.35 -14.96 -22.37
C ASP A 3 -20.28 -13.83 -21.87
N SER A 4 -21.15 -14.12 -20.89
CA SER A 4 -22.19 -13.22 -20.38
C SER A 4 -22.05 -12.97 -18.89
N TRP A 5 -22.35 -11.73 -18.49
CA TRP A 5 -22.51 -11.29 -17.09
C TRP A 5 -23.83 -11.73 -16.47
N GLU A 6 -24.80 -12.17 -17.28
CA GLU A 6 -26.09 -12.64 -16.81
C GLU A 6 -25.94 -13.93 -15.96
N GLY A 7 -26.26 -13.83 -14.66
CA GLY A 7 -26.15 -14.95 -13.72
C GLY A 7 -24.70 -15.27 -13.31
N PHE A 8 -23.75 -14.36 -13.50
CA PHE A 8 -22.37 -14.53 -13.08
C PHE A 8 -22.25 -14.68 -11.55
N VAL A 9 -21.38 -15.59 -11.12
CA VAL A 9 -21.06 -15.86 -9.71
C VAL A 9 -19.56 -15.73 -9.52
N TRP A 10 -19.15 -14.89 -8.58
CA TRP A 10 -17.75 -14.54 -8.32
C TRP A 10 -16.86 -15.71 -7.91
N GLN A 11 -17.43 -16.74 -7.27
CA GLN A 11 -16.66 -17.87 -6.75
C GLN A 11 -16.25 -18.86 -7.86
N GLY A 12 -14.95 -18.90 -8.16
CA GLY A 12 -14.29 -20.02 -8.84
C GLY A 12 -14.55 -20.18 -10.34
N ARG A 13 -15.16 -19.18 -11.01
CA ARG A 13 -15.40 -19.20 -12.47
C ARG A 13 -14.47 -18.25 -13.22
N ALA A 14 -14.22 -18.58 -14.49
CA ALA A 14 -13.59 -17.65 -15.42
C ALA A 14 -14.46 -16.39 -15.54
N MET A 15 -13.82 -15.23 -15.56
CA MET A 15 -14.47 -13.95 -15.75
C MET A 15 -15.05 -13.85 -17.16
N PRO A 16 -16.23 -13.21 -17.37
CA PRO A 16 -16.73 -12.96 -18.71
C PRO A 16 -15.71 -12.16 -19.52
N ARG A 17 -15.53 -12.53 -20.79
CA ARG A 17 -14.54 -11.91 -21.69
C ARG A 17 -15.05 -10.63 -22.34
N VAL A 18 -16.37 -10.44 -22.35
CA VAL A 18 -17.00 -9.21 -22.83
C VAL A 18 -16.91 -8.19 -21.71
N PRO A 19 -16.38 -6.97 -21.95
CA PRO A 19 -16.41 -5.91 -20.95
C PRO A 19 -17.84 -5.63 -20.50
N PRO A 20 -18.10 -5.40 -19.20
CA PRO A 20 -19.44 -5.09 -18.74
C PRO A 20 -19.89 -3.75 -19.34
N ASP A 21 -21.15 -3.70 -19.78
CA ASP A 21 -21.82 -2.48 -20.21
C ASP A 21 -22.33 -1.67 -19.01
N ASP A 22 -22.99 -0.55 -19.26
CA ASP A 22 -23.48 0.34 -18.20
C ASP A 22 -24.56 -0.32 -17.32
N GLU A 23 -25.36 -1.24 -17.88
CA GLU A 23 -26.39 -1.98 -17.13
C GLU A 23 -25.74 -3.00 -16.20
N ASP A 24 -24.77 -3.78 -16.71
CA ASP A 24 -23.98 -4.72 -15.91
C ASP A 24 -23.24 -3.99 -14.78
N ARG A 25 -22.64 -2.84 -15.08
CA ARG A 25 -21.92 -2.02 -14.10
C ARG A 25 -22.82 -1.52 -12.99
N ALA A 26 -24.00 -0.99 -13.33
CA ALA A 26 -24.96 -0.54 -12.34
C ALA A 26 -25.53 -1.71 -11.51
N ARG A 27 -25.77 -2.85 -12.15
CA ARG A 27 -26.33 -4.04 -11.50
C ARG A 27 -25.39 -4.69 -10.50
N PHE A 28 -24.10 -4.81 -10.86
CA PHE A 28 -23.10 -5.52 -10.07
C PHE A 28 -22.15 -4.57 -9.32
N ASP A 29 -22.35 -3.26 -9.46
CA ASP A 29 -21.55 -2.21 -8.86
C ASP A 29 -20.07 -2.38 -9.23
N LEU A 30 -19.78 -2.27 -10.54
CA LEU A 30 -18.45 -2.58 -11.12
C LEU A 30 -17.71 -1.32 -11.57
N PRO A 31 -16.37 -1.24 -11.35
CA PRO A 31 -15.55 -0.12 -11.80
C PRO A 31 -15.39 -0.08 -13.33
N THR A 32 -15.33 1.11 -13.93
CA THR A 32 -15.09 1.30 -15.38
C THR A 32 -13.77 0.70 -15.85
N THR A 33 -12.81 0.61 -14.93
CA THR A 33 -11.48 0.00 -15.06
C THR A 33 -11.52 -1.54 -15.12
N LEU A 34 -12.65 -2.20 -14.84
CA LEU A 34 -12.81 -3.64 -15.10
C LEU A 34 -12.90 -3.90 -16.62
N ARG A 35 -11.76 -4.27 -17.20
CA ARG A 35 -11.54 -4.47 -18.65
C ARG A 35 -10.97 -5.88 -18.94
N PRO A 36 -11.81 -6.93 -18.96
CA PRO A 36 -11.37 -8.25 -19.42
C PRO A 36 -10.83 -8.21 -20.85
N VAL A 37 -9.86 -9.09 -21.13
CA VAL A 37 -9.26 -9.29 -22.46
C VAL A 37 -10.23 -10.07 -23.32
N LYS A 38 -10.63 -9.47 -24.44
CA LYS A 38 -11.55 -10.05 -25.42
C LYS A 38 -10.81 -11.00 -26.38
N ASP A 39 -10.40 -12.17 -25.89
CA ASP A 39 -9.78 -13.21 -26.70
C ASP A 39 -10.13 -14.62 -26.18
N GLU A 40 -10.46 -15.54 -27.08
CA GLU A 40 -10.86 -16.90 -26.72
C GLU A 40 -9.72 -17.76 -26.14
N ARG A 41 -8.47 -17.40 -26.46
CA ARG A 41 -7.24 -18.05 -25.95
C ARG A 41 -6.97 -17.72 -24.49
N VAL A 42 -7.67 -16.73 -23.92
CA VAL A 42 -7.44 -16.19 -22.58
C VAL A 42 -8.45 -16.74 -21.58
N VAL A 43 -7.92 -17.09 -20.40
CA VAL A 43 -8.70 -17.27 -19.18
C VAL A 43 -8.25 -16.23 -18.17
N GLN A 44 -9.18 -15.39 -17.72
CA GLN A 44 -9.00 -14.51 -16.56
C GLN A 44 -9.94 -14.94 -15.44
N ARG A 45 -9.53 -14.73 -14.19
CA ARG A 45 -10.32 -15.01 -12.99
C ARG A 45 -10.53 -13.71 -12.21
N PRO A 46 -11.62 -13.58 -11.45
CA PRO A 46 -11.77 -12.47 -10.51
C PRO A 46 -10.70 -12.58 -9.42
N VAL A 47 -9.97 -11.49 -9.16
CA VAL A 47 -8.96 -11.36 -8.10
C VAL A 47 -9.34 -10.22 -7.19
N PHE A 48 -9.44 -10.49 -5.89
CA PHE A 48 -9.83 -9.48 -4.91
C PHE A 48 -8.76 -8.39 -4.87
N ASP A 49 -9.22 -7.14 -4.91
CA ASP A 49 -8.40 -5.94 -4.90
C ASP A 49 -8.91 -5.00 -3.80
N PRO A 50 -8.18 -4.87 -2.69
CA PRO A 50 -8.57 -3.97 -1.59
C PRO A 50 -8.80 -2.52 -2.03
N ALA A 51 -8.15 -2.05 -3.11
CA ALA A 51 -8.31 -0.68 -3.60
C ALA A 51 -9.70 -0.40 -4.21
N LEU A 52 -10.49 -1.46 -4.43
CA LEU A 52 -11.82 -1.44 -5.00
C LEU A 52 -12.93 -1.71 -3.96
N LYS A 53 -12.64 -1.64 -2.65
CA LYS A 53 -13.61 -1.92 -1.57
C LYS A 53 -14.85 -1.02 -1.57
N GLN A 54 -14.79 0.14 -2.21
CA GLN A 54 -15.96 0.99 -2.46
C GLN A 54 -17.00 0.33 -3.38
N TYR A 55 -16.59 -0.69 -4.13
CA TYR A 55 -17.47 -1.51 -4.96
C TYR A 55 -17.86 -2.80 -4.23
N SER A 56 -19.11 -3.21 -4.41
CA SER A 56 -19.74 -4.32 -3.69
C SER A 56 -18.97 -5.64 -3.72
N ASN A 57 -18.18 -5.90 -4.77
CA ASN A 57 -17.42 -7.14 -4.92
C ASN A 57 -15.90 -6.95 -5.04
N ALA A 58 -15.39 -5.71 -5.09
CA ALA A 58 -13.95 -5.39 -5.04
C ALA A 58 -13.02 -6.31 -5.87
N TYR A 59 -13.47 -6.79 -7.03
CA TYR A 59 -12.70 -7.71 -7.88
C TYR A 59 -12.19 -7.00 -9.13
N ARG A 60 -10.95 -7.33 -9.51
CA ARG A 60 -10.38 -7.03 -10.83
C ARG A 60 -10.19 -8.29 -11.66
N ALA A 61 -9.88 -8.13 -12.94
CA ALA A 61 -9.39 -9.21 -13.78
C ALA A 61 -7.99 -9.65 -13.32
N SER A 62 -7.75 -10.96 -13.20
CA SER A 62 -6.39 -11.50 -13.13
C SER A 62 -5.60 -11.20 -14.40
N ASP A 63 -4.29 -11.36 -14.36
CA ASP A 63 -3.53 -11.48 -15.61
C ASP A 63 -4.07 -12.66 -16.45
N PRO A 64 -4.14 -12.51 -17.78
CA PRO A 64 -4.42 -13.58 -18.72
C PRO A 64 -3.57 -14.83 -18.48
N ARG A 65 -4.23 -15.99 -18.44
CA ARG A 65 -3.59 -17.31 -18.54
C ARG A 65 -3.89 -17.93 -19.89
N PHE A 66 -2.90 -18.61 -20.45
CA PHE A 66 -2.95 -19.23 -21.77
C PHE A 66 -2.72 -20.73 -21.64
N ALA A 67 -3.33 -21.52 -22.53
CA ALA A 67 -3.05 -22.95 -22.59
C ALA A 67 -1.73 -23.28 -23.31
N ASP A 68 -1.27 -22.35 -24.15
CA ASP A 68 -0.05 -22.47 -24.94
C ASP A 68 1.09 -21.68 -24.27
N PRO A 69 2.16 -22.34 -23.80
CA PRO A 69 3.29 -21.68 -23.15
C PRO A 69 4.02 -20.66 -24.03
N ASP A 70 4.08 -20.88 -25.35
CA ASP A 70 4.77 -19.96 -26.26
C ASP A 70 3.98 -18.65 -26.40
N VAL A 71 2.65 -18.75 -26.42
CA VAL A 71 1.74 -17.59 -26.40
C VAL A 71 1.85 -16.85 -25.06
N GLU A 72 1.91 -17.57 -23.93
CA GLU A 72 2.08 -16.96 -22.61
C GLU A 72 3.40 -16.18 -22.53
N GLN A 73 4.50 -16.79 -22.97
CA GLN A 73 5.81 -16.13 -22.97
C GLN A 73 5.83 -14.89 -23.88
N ALA A 74 5.28 -15.00 -25.09
CA ALA A 74 5.21 -13.87 -26.03
C ALA A 74 4.32 -12.74 -25.49
N TRP A 75 3.18 -13.07 -24.86
CA TRP A 75 2.31 -12.11 -24.23
C TRP A 75 2.97 -11.40 -23.05
N GLN A 76 3.68 -12.13 -22.19
CA GLN A 76 4.44 -11.55 -21.08
C GLN A 76 5.52 -10.60 -21.58
N ALA A 77 6.24 -10.96 -22.65
CA ALA A 77 7.21 -10.07 -23.28
C ALA A 77 6.56 -8.79 -23.83
N ALA A 78 5.43 -8.90 -24.52
CA ALA A 78 4.65 -7.76 -25.01
C ALA A 78 4.14 -6.87 -23.85
N ARG A 79 3.67 -7.45 -22.75
CA ARG A 79 3.25 -6.71 -21.55
C ARG A 79 4.41 -5.96 -20.91
N ARG A 80 5.59 -6.57 -20.78
CA ARG A 80 6.80 -5.87 -20.26
C ARG A 80 7.20 -4.72 -21.17
N ALA A 81 7.10 -4.89 -22.48
CA ALA A 81 7.33 -3.81 -23.44
C ALA A 81 6.29 -2.68 -23.30
N ALA A 82 5.01 -3.01 -23.12
CA ALA A 82 3.95 -2.04 -22.86
C ALA A 82 4.23 -1.22 -21.59
N ILE A 83 4.58 -1.89 -20.48
CA ILE A 83 4.98 -1.23 -19.23
C ILE A 83 6.21 -0.32 -19.44
N GLY A 84 7.24 -0.82 -20.13
CA GLY A 84 8.45 -0.04 -20.43
C GLY A 84 8.17 1.23 -21.23
N LEU A 85 7.29 1.14 -22.24
CA LEU A 85 6.86 2.30 -23.05
C LEU A 85 6.14 3.34 -22.19
N VAL A 86 5.25 2.92 -21.28
CA VAL A 86 4.54 3.83 -20.37
C VAL A 86 5.53 4.51 -19.42
N LEU A 87 6.47 3.78 -18.83
CA LEU A 87 7.49 4.35 -17.94
C LEU A 87 8.39 5.35 -18.67
N SER A 88 8.82 5.02 -19.89
CA SER A 88 9.59 5.94 -20.74
C SER A 88 8.79 7.19 -21.11
N ALA A 89 7.51 7.02 -21.46
CA ALA A 89 6.61 8.12 -21.76
C ALA A 89 6.46 9.07 -20.56
N ILE A 90 6.25 8.51 -19.36
CA ILE A 90 6.17 9.29 -18.12
C ILE A 90 7.48 10.04 -17.85
N SER A 91 8.62 9.36 -17.97
CA SER A 91 9.96 9.94 -17.74
C SER A 91 10.25 11.16 -18.63
N SER A 92 9.76 11.12 -19.87
CA SER A 92 9.89 12.24 -20.82
C SER A 92 8.75 13.28 -20.74
N SER A 93 7.77 13.08 -19.86
CA SER A 93 6.59 13.93 -19.77
C SER A 93 6.79 15.13 -18.82
N PRO A 94 5.97 16.19 -18.93
CA PRO A 94 5.95 17.28 -17.96
C PRO A 94 5.60 16.85 -16.52
N TRP A 95 5.04 15.64 -16.36
CA TRP A 95 4.57 15.12 -15.08
C TRP A 95 5.64 14.33 -14.31
N ALA A 96 6.79 14.02 -14.92
CA ALA A 96 7.83 13.19 -14.33
C ALA A 96 8.27 13.66 -12.92
N ALA A 97 8.38 14.97 -12.72
CA ALA A 97 8.79 15.57 -11.45
C ALA A 97 7.75 15.42 -10.32
N SER A 98 6.49 15.13 -10.68
CA SER A 98 5.38 14.98 -9.74
C SER A 98 4.96 13.52 -9.52
N LEU A 99 5.62 12.58 -10.19
CA LEU A 99 5.30 11.15 -10.13
C LEU A 99 6.45 10.40 -9.48
N VAL A 100 6.26 10.00 -8.22
CA VAL A 100 7.22 9.18 -7.48
C VAL A 100 6.83 7.72 -7.62
N LEU A 101 7.59 6.97 -8.42
CA LEU A 101 7.37 5.54 -8.63
C LEU A 101 7.54 4.77 -7.31
N ARG A 102 6.67 3.79 -7.07
CA ARG A 102 6.78 2.82 -5.97
C ARG A 102 6.37 1.43 -6.46
N GLY A 103 6.31 0.49 -5.53
CA GLY A 103 5.68 -0.80 -5.79
C GLY A 103 6.52 -1.75 -6.66
N SER A 104 5.84 -2.72 -7.25
CA SER A 104 6.45 -3.96 -7.77
C SER A 104 7.46 -3.77 -8.91
N VAL A 105 7.37 -2.68 -9.68
CA VAL A 105 8.36 -2.34 -10.71
C VAL A 105 9.74 -2.07 -10.11
N LEU A 106 9.81 -1.39 -8.96
CA LEU A 106 11.09 -1.15 -8.30
C LEU A 106 11.73 -2.43 -7.80
N LEU A 107 10.92 -3.35 -7.25
CA LEU A 107 11.38 -4.66 -6.82
C LEU A 107 12.02 -5.42 -7.99
N ARG A 108 11.39 -5.39 -9.17
CA ARG A 108 11.94 -5.98 -10.38
C ARG A 108 13.23 -5.31 -10.84
N ALA A 109 13.34 -3.99 -10.73
CA ALA A 109 14.55 -3.25 -11.07
C ALA A 109 15.72 -3.59 -10.12
N TRP A 110 15.44 -3.78 -8.83
CA TRP A 110 16.47 -4.07 -7.82
C TRP A 110 16.88 -5.55 -7.78
N PHE A 111 15.94 -6.48 -7.97
CA PHE A 111 16.15 -7.90 -7.68
C PHE A 111 16.00 -8.81 -8.90
N GLY A 112 15.65 -8.28 -10.08
CA GLY A 112 15.52 -9.05 -11.31
C GLY A 112 14.58 -10.25 -11.13
N ASP A 113 15.05 -11.45 -11.49
CA ASP A 113 14.27 -12.69 -11.45
C ASP A 113 13.89 -13.17 -10.05
N ALA A 114 14.53 -12.63 -8.99
CA ALA A 114 14.10 -12.91 -7.63
C ALA A 114 12.81 -12.14 -7.26
N ALA A 115 12.51 -11.03 -7.93
CA ALA A 115 11.23 -10.36 -7.76
C ALA A 115 10.15 -11.03 -8.63
N ARG A 116 8.92 -11.08 -8.10
CA ARG A 116 7.75 -11.43 -8.89
C ARG A 116 7.53 -10.44 -10.03
N GLU A 117 6.76 -10.86 -11.05
CA GLU A 117 6.38 -9.97 -12.13
C GLU A 117 5.56 -8.76 -11.60
N PRO A 118 5.84 -7.54 -12.09
CA PRO A 118 5.06 -6.37 -11.71
C PRO A 118 3.60 -6.45 -12.18
N GLY A 119 2.65 -6.17 -11.28
CA GLY A 119 1.21 -6.22 -11.56
C GLY A 119 0.66 -4.92 -12.15
N ASP A 120 1.15 -3.80 -11.65
CA ASP A 120 0.66 -2.44 -11.85
C ASP A 120 1.83 -1.44 -11.74
N LEU A 121 1.56 -0.19 -12.13
CA LEU A 121 2.45 0.94 -11.94
C LEU A 121 1.92 1.82 -10.80
N ASP A 122 2.58 1.79 -9.65
CA ASP A 122 2.17 2.60 -8.50
C ASP A 122 2.95 3.92 -8.43
N PHE A 123 2.25 5.02 -8.22
CA PHE A 123 2.84 6.35 -8.06
C PHE A 123 2.31 7.06 -6.82
N VAL A 124 3.19 7.72 -6.08
CA VAL A 124 2.82 8.79 -5.14
C VAL A 124 2.91 10.13 -5.86
N ILE A 125 1.85 10.93 -5.75
CA ILE A 125 1.81 12.28 -6.32
C ILE A 125 2.56 13.26 -5.41
N ALA A 126 3.53 13.97 -5.99
CA ALA A 126 4.30 15.00 -5.32
C ALA A 126 4.05 16.40 -5.94
N PRO A 127 3.95 17.47 -5.12
CA PRO A 127 3.98 17.46 -3.66
C PRO A 127 2.68 16.92 -3.04
N ALA A 128 2.71 16.50 -1.77
CA ALA A 128 1.54 16.01 -1.03
C ALA A 128 0.38 17.02 -0.93
N SER A 129 0.61 18.31 -1.23
CA SER A 129 -0.44 19.32 -1.33
C SER A 129 -1.28 19.21 -2.60
N TRP A 130 -0.87 18.41 -3.59
CA TRP A 130 -1.67 18.12 -4.78
C TRP A 130 -2.86 17.25 -4.40
N ARG A 131 -4.06 17.79 -4.58
CA ARG A 131 -5.33 17.13 -4.27
C ARG A 131 -5.94 16.46 -5.49
N ILE A 132 -6.62 15.34 -5.24
CA ILE A 132 -7.22 14.50 -6.28
C ILE A 132 -8.24 15.28 -7.14
N GLU A 133 -8.94 16.28 -6.56
CA GLU A 133 -10.02 17.03 -7.23
C GLU A 133 -9.54 18.18 -8.12
N GLU A 134 -8.23 18.43 -8.20
CA GLU A 134 -7.70 19.53 -9.00
C GLU A 134 -7.75 19.22 -10.51
N GLU A 135 -8.07 20.21 -11.35
CA GLU A 135 -8.13 20.05 -12.83
C GLU A 135 -6.82 19.50 -13.43
N ARG A 136 -5.67 19.82 -12.80
CA ARG A 136 -4.37 19.29 -13.23
C ARG A 136 -4.26 17.77 -13.08
N THR A 137 -5.06 17.14 -12.23
CA THR A 137 -5.11 15.69 -12.06
C THR A 137 -5.64 15.01 -13.32
N ASP A 138 -6.78 15.46 -13.86
CA ASP A 138 -7.33 14.89 -15.10
C ASP A 138 -6.40 15.18 -16.29
N ALA A 139 -5.82 16.39 -16.35
CA ALA A 139 -4.82 16.73 -17.36
C ALA A 139 -3.57 15.82 -17.29
N MET A 140 -3.16 15.41 -16.09
CA MET A 140 -2.07 14.46 -15.88
C MET A 140 -2.42 13.08 -16.42
N LEU A 141 -3.57 12.53 -16.04
CA LEU A 141 -4.01 11.19 -16.47
C LEU A 141 -4.14 11.11 -17.99
N GLU A 142 -4.82 12.09 -18.61
CA GLU A 142 -4.91 12.18 -20.07
C GLU A 142 -3.53 12.37 -20.71
N GLY A 143 -2.69 13.21 -20.12
CA GLY A 143 -1.33 13.49 -20.60
C GLY A 143 -0.45 12.24 -20.63
N VAL A 144 -0.54 11.40 -19.60
CA VAL A 144 0.18 10.11 -19.50
C VAL A 144 -0.31 9.14 -20.58
N ALA A 145 -1.62 8.95 -20.74
CA ALA A 145 -2.19 8.09 -21.77
C ALA A 145 -1.75 8.50 -23.18
N ARG A 146 -1.86 9.79 -23.51
CA ARG A 146 -1.42 10.32 -24.81
C ARG A 146 0.10 10.25 -24.99
N ALA A 147 0.89 10.37 -23.93
CA ALA A 147 2.34 10.21 -24.01
C ALA A 147 2.73 8.77 -24.33
N ALA A 148 2.07 7.78 -23.71
CA ALA A 148 2.30 6.36 -23.99
C ALA A 148 1.93 6.00 -25.43
N GLU A 149 0.79 6.48 -25.94
CA GLU A 149 0.39 6.33 -27.34
C GLU A 149 1.43 6.93 -28.30
N ARG A 150 1.86 8.18 -28.06
CA ARG A 150 2.92 8.80 -28.87
C ARG A 150 4.22 7.98 -28.82
N ALA A 151 4.65 7.54 -27.64
CA ALA A 151 5.88 6.75 -27.50
C ALA A 151 5.80 5.44 -28.31
N ALA A 152 4.66 4.74 -28.25
CA ALA A 152 4.43 3.53 -29.04
C ALA A 152 4.44 3.79 -30.54
N HIS A 153 3.93 4.95 -31.01
CA HIS A 153 3.97 5.31 -32.43
C HIS A 153 5.36 5.67 -32.96
N HIS A 154 6.25 6.19 -32.11
CA HIS A 154 7.61 6.59 -32.54
C HIS A 154 8.61 5.45 -32.46
N GLY A 155 8.33 4.39 -31.69
CA GLY A 155 9.17 3.20 -31.63
C GLY A 155 8.90 2.22 -32.78
N ASP A 156 9.87 1.35 -33.05
CA ASP A 156 9.70 0.20 -33.97
C ASP A 156 8.99 -0.99 -33.29
N GLY A 157 8.38 -0.76 -32.12
CA GLY A 157 7.75 -1.77 -31.30
C GLY A 157 6.42 -2.27 -31.87
N VAL A 158 6.05 -3.50 -31.50
CA VAL A 158 4.78 -4.14 -31.91
C VAL A 158 3.60 -3.78 -31.02
N VAL A 159 3.86 -3.16 -29.87
CA VAL A 159 2.83 -2.74 -28.91
C VAL A 159 2.26 -1.38 -29.32
N ARG A 160 0.93 -1.29 -29.32
CA ARG A 160 0.19 -0.05 -29.59
C ARG A 160 -0.75 0.26 -28.43
N PHE A 161 -0.90 1.53 -28.12
CA PHE A 161 -1.92 2.05 -27.20
C PHE A 161 -2.94 2.88 -27.96
N ASP A 162 -4.14 2.99 -27.42
CA ASP A 162 -5.14 3.97 -27.84
C ASP A 162 -5.50 4.82 -26.62
N ALA A 163 -5.07 6.08 -26.61
CA ALA A 163 -5.29 6.95 -25.47
C ALA A 163 -6.78 7.28 -25.26
N ALA A 164 -7.60 7.19 -26.30
CA ALA A 164 -9.05 7.43 -26.21
C ALA A 164 -9.79 6.25 -25.55
N GLU A 165 -9.19 5.06 -25.50
CA GLU A 165 -9.73 3.91 -24.77
C GLU A 165 -9.31 3.88 -23.29
N ALA A 166 -8.48 4.82 -22.85
CA ALA A 166 -8.06 4.92 -21.46
C ALA A 166 -9.24 5.31 -20.56
N VAL A 167 -9.35 4.64 -19.41
CA VAL A 167 -10.39 4.93 -18.41
C VAL A 167 -9.80 5.07 -17.03
N SER A 168 -10.42 5.90 -16.20
CA SER A 168 -10.01 6.06 -14.81
C SER A 168 -11.18 6.02 -13.84
N ASP A 169 -10.96 5.44 -12.67
CA ASP A 169 -11.87 5.46 -11.53
C ASP A 169 -11.14 5.98 -10.28
N ASP A 170 -11.91 6.52 -9.34
CA ASP A 170 -11.43 6.73 -7.97
C ASP A 170 -11.18 5.37 -7.30
N ILE A 171 -10.06 5.27 -6.60
CA ILE A 171 -9.69 4.11 -5.78
C ILE A 171 -9.35 4.56 -4.36
N TRP A 172 -9.54 3.66 -3.40
CA TRP A 172 -9.12 3.87 -2.02
C TRP A 172 -7.99 2.92 -1.68
N THR A 173 -6.76 3.38 -1.90
CA THR A 173 -5.57 2.57 -1.66
C THR A 173 -5.43 2.30 -0.16
N TYR A 174 -5.73 1.05 0.23
CA TYR A 174 -5.67 0.54 1.60
C TYR A 174 -6.51 1.35 2.62
N ASP A 175 -7.72 1.77 2.22
CA ASP A 175 -8.69 2.48 3.07
C ASP A 175 -8.20 3.81 3.69
N ARG A 176 -7.10 4.40 3.18
CA ARG A 176 -6.40 5.51 3.84
C ARG A 176 -6.33 6.81 3.06
N VAL A 177 -5.89 6.73 1.81
CA VAL A 177 -5.57 7.90 1.00
C VAL A 177 -6.32 7.86 -0.33
N PRO A 178 -6.81 9.00 -0.82
CA PRO A 178 -7.53 9.05 -2.08
C PRO A 178 -6.57 8.70 -3.22
N GLY A 179 -7.06 7.91 -4.16
CA GLY A 179 -6.30 7.51 -5.33
C GLY A 179 -7.10 7.56 -6.62
N ARG A 180 -6.40 7.56 -7.75
CA ARG A 180 -6.96 7.38 -9.10
C ARG A 180 -6.29 6.18 -9.75
N ARG A 181 -7.08 5.26 -10.27
CA ARG A 181 -6.60 4.20 -11.15
C ARG A 181 -6.83 4.60 -12.58
N LEU A 182 -5.79 4.54 -13.41
CA LEU A 182 -5.85 4.66 -14.86
C LEU A 182 -5.58 3.28 -15.47
N VAL A 183 -6.49 2.82 -16.33
CA VAL A 183 -6.30 1.61 -17.13
C VAL A 183 -6.11 2.02 -18.58
N LEU A 184 -4.95 1.67 -19.13
CA LEU A 184 -4.56 1.96 -20.51
C LEU A 184 -4.48 0.64 -21.32
N PRO A 185 -5.45 0.38 -22.22
CA PRO A 185 -5.43 -0.81 -23.06
C PRO A 185 -4.28 -0.80 -24.05
N TRP A 186 -3.68 -1.96 -24.27
CA TRP A 186 -2.65 -2.17 -25.29
C TRP A 186 -2.98 -3.35 -26.20
N ARG A 187 -2.45 -3.29 -27.42
CA ARG A 187 -2.60 -4.30 -28.47
C ARG A 187 -1.24 -4.69 -29.02
N CYS A 188 -1.12 -5.94 -29.45
CA CYS A 188 0.03 -6.45 -30.18
C CYS A 188 -0.47 -7.41 -31.26
N ASP A 189 -0.07 -7.21 -32.51
CA ASP A 189 -0.55 -8.03 -33.62
C ASP A 189 -0.19 -9.52 -33.38
N GLY A 190 -1.17 -10.42 -33.53
CA GLY A 190 -1.01 -11.86 -33.31
C GLY A 190 -1.16 -12.34 -31.85
N LEU A 191 -1.14 -11.45 -30.87
CA LEU A 191 -1.30 -11.78 -29.44
C LEU A 191 -2.62 -11.24 -28.89
N PRO A 192 -3.19 -11.88 -27.86
CA PRO A 192 -4.24 -11.26 -27.07
C PRO A 192 -3.72 -9.93 -26.50
N GLY A 193 -4.54 -8.88 -26.50
CA GLY A 193 -4.17 -7.60 -25.92
C GLY A 193 -4.08 -7.65 -24.39
N GLY A 194 -4.00 -6.49 -23.76
CA GLY A 194 -4.03 -6.39 -22.31
C GLY A 194 -4.26 -4.97 -21.84
N VAL A 195 -4.00 -4.75 -20.56
CA VAL A 195 -4.05 -3.43 -19.95
C VAL A 195 -2.75 -3.16 -19.20
N VAL A 196 -2.32 -1.90 -19.19
CA VAL A 196 -1.41 -1.37 -18.17
C VAL A 196 -2.26 -0.63 -17.15
N GLN A 197 -2.20 -1.07 -15.90
CA GLN A 197 -2.83 -0.40 -14.78
C GLN A 197 -1.82 0.55 -14.13
N LEU A 198 -2.24 1.79 -13.89
CA LEU A 198 -1.47 2.79 -13.16
C LEU A 198 -2.30 3.31 -11.98
N ASP A 199 -1.77 3.22 -10.78
CA ASP A 199 -2.42 3.68 -9.56
C ASP A 199 -1.68 4.91 -9.03
N PHE A 200 -2.41 6.01 -8.85
CA PHE A 200 -1.89 7.29 -8.37
C PHE A 200 -2.46 7.58 -6.99
N VAL A 201 -1.59 7.74 -6.00
CA VAL A 201 -1.96 8.05 -4.62
C VAL A 201 -1.70 9.52 -4.33
N PHE A 202 -2.71 10.22 -3.80
CA PHE A 202 -2.65 11.64 -3.50
C PHE A 202 -2.53 11.87 -2.00
N ASN A 203 -1.98 13.03 -1.63
CA ASN A 203 -1.85 13.49 -0.24
C ASN A 203 -1.02 12.60 0.70
N GLU A 204 -0.37 11.55 0.19
CA GLU A 204 0.57 10.74 0.96
C GLU A 204 1.87 11.52 1.21
N HIS A 205 2.28 11.58 2.47
CA HIS A 205 3.56 12.18 2.85
C HIS A 205 4.70 11.19 2.54
N LEU A 206 5.84 11.72 2.10
CA LEU A 206 7.06 10.94 1.91
C LEU A 206 8.04 11.33 3.03
N PRO A 207 8.25 10.47 4.05
CA PRO A 207 9.15 10.77 5.18
C PRO A 207 10.63 10.87 4.77
N VAL A 208 10.97 10.39 3.58
CA VAL A 208 12.28 10.52 2.95
C VAL A 208 12.09 11.02 1.52
N ASP A 209 13.03 11.85 1.06
CA ASP A 209 12.99 12.35 -0.31
C ASP A 209 13.10 11.19 -1.32
N PRO A 210 12.38 11.26 -2.45
CA PRO A 210 12.51 10.29 -3.51
C PRO A 210 13.88 10.39 -4.20
N GLU A 211 14.38 9.27 -4.70
CA GLU A 211 15.66 9.16 -5.38
C GLU A 211 15.47 8.82 -6.86
N PRO A 212 16.34 9.31 -7.77
CA PRO A 212 16.27 8.94 -9.16
C PRO A 212 16.62 7.45 -9.33
N VAL A 213 15.77 6.70 -10.02
CA VAL A 213 16.00 5.30 -10.39
C VAL A 213 16.09 5.16 -11.90
N LEU A 214 17.03 4.32 -12.33
CA LEU A 214 17.20 3.94 -13.72
C LEU A 214 16.46 2.61 -13.97
N LEU A 215 15.44 2.64 -14.81
CA LEU A 215 14.60 1.48 -15.09
C LEU A 215 15.11 0.75 -16.34
N PRO A 216 15.36 -0.57 -16.26
CA PRO A 216 15.79 -1.35 -17.41
C PRO A 216 14.74 -1.30 -18.53
N SER A 217 15.17 -1.07 -19.77
CA SER A 217 14.31 -1.22 -20.94
C SER A 217 14.15 -2.69 -21.31
N ALA A 218 12.93 -3.12 -21.59
CA ALA A 218 12.65 -4.45 -22.12
C ALA A 218 13.06 -4.61 -23.60
N SER A 219 13.17 -3.50 -24.34
CA SER A 219 13.45 -3.45 -25.80
C SER A 219 14.89 -3.03 -26.13
N GLY A 220 15.74 -2.75 -25.13
CA GLY A 220 17.11 -2.25 -25.34
C GLY A 220 17.21 -0.75 -25.66
N ASP A 221 16.07 -0.04 -25.63
CA ASP A 221 15.96 1.43 -25.74
C ASP A 221 16.59 2.17 -24.55
N PRO A 222 16.82 3.50 -24.65
CA PRO A 222 17.33 4.28 -23.51
C PRO A 222 16.47 4.09 -22.26
N GLN A 223 17.15 3.76 -21.17
CA GLN A 223 16.54 3.49 -19.86
C GLN A 223 15.79 4.72 -19.35
N ALA A 224 14.58 4.49 -18.81
CA ALA A 224 13.78 5.56 -18.22
C ALA A 224 14.37 5.97 -16.86
N VAL A 225 14.46 7.26 -16.59
CA VAL A 225 14.84 7.80 -15.27
C VAL A 225 13.62 8.42 -14.63
N LEU A 226 13.24 7.92 -13.45
CA LEU A 226 12.11 8.41 -12.69
C LEU A 226 12.51 8.70 -11.24
N SER A 227 11.84 9.66 -10.61
CA SER A 227 11.86 9.76 -9.15
C SER A 227 11.16 8.54 -8.56
N ALA A 228 11.75 7.93 -7.54
CA ALA A 228 11.23 6.70 -6.94
C ALA A 228 11.38 6.70 -5.42
N ALA A 229 10.50 5.95 -4.76
CA ALA A 229 10.68 5.61 -3.36
C ALA A 229 11.96 4.78 -3.16
N THR A 230 12.68 5.03 -2.07
CA THR A 230 13.85 4.23 -1.71
C THR A 230 13.44 2.80 -1.34
N ALA A 231 14.39 1.86 -1.40
CA ALA A 231 14.17 0.49 -0.93
C ALA A 231 13.79 0.46 0.57
N GLU A 232 14.37 1.37 1.37
CA GLU A 232 14.09 1.50 2.79
C GLU A 232 12.63 1.93 3.05
N LEU A 233 12.15 2.95 2.33
CA LEU A 233 10.76 3.40 2.42
C LEU A 233 9.79 2.33 1.92
N SER A 234 10.14 1.65 0.82
CA SER A 234 9.36 0.53 0.30
C SER A 234 9.19 -0.59 1.32
N LEU A 235 10.26 -0.92 2.06
CA LEU A 235 10.21 -1.91 3.14
C LEU A 235 9.31 -1.44 4.30
N ALA A 236 9.47 -0.19 4.74
CA ALA A 236 8.64 0.38 5.80
C ALA A 236 7.14 0.32 5.44
N TRP A 237 6.77 0.67 4.20
CA TRP A 237 5.39 0.55 3.73
C TRP A 237 4.87 -0.88 3.69
N LYS A 238 5.70 -1.84 3.24
CA LYS A 238 5.30 -3.26 3.22
C LYS A 238 5.03 -3.78 4.64
N LEU A 239 5.86 -3.40 5.61
CA LEU A 239 5.65 -3.76 7.01
C LEU A 239 4.40 -3.10 7.59
N MET A 240 4.16 -1.83 7.25
CA MET A 240 2.93 -1.14 7.60
C MET A 240 1.70 -1.87 7.07
N TRP A 241 1.63 -2.17 5.77
CA TRP A 241 0.51 -2.93 5.18
C TRP A 241 0.29 -4.27 5.84
N LEU A 242 1.36 -5.03 6.07
CA LEU A 242 1.29 -6.34 6.70
C LEU A 242 0.73 -6.29 8.13
N VAL A 243 0.96 -5.20 8.86
CA VAL A 243 0.57 -5.06 10.26
C VAL A 243 -0.79 -4.35 10.42
N SER A 244 -1.08 -3.33 9.62
CA SER A 244 -2.26 -2.48 9.79
C SER A 244 -3.46 -2.89 8.95
N ASP A 245 -3.24 -3.56 7.81
CA ASP A 245 -4.34 -3.82 6.90
C ASP A 245 -5.18 -5.00 7.38
N MET A 246 -6.50 -4.89 7.21
CA MET A 246 -7.45 -5.96 7.56
C MET A 246 -7.23 -7.26 6.75
N HIS A 247 -6.59 -7.15 5.58
CA HIS A 247 -6.30 -8.27 4.66
C HIS A 247 -4.84 -8.22 4.19
N PRO A 248 -3.87 -8.56 5.06
CA PRO A 248 -2.46 -8.50 4.69
C PRO A 248 -2.13 -9.60 3.67
N GLN A 249 -1.59 -9.19 2.52
CA GLN A 249 -1.45 -10.06 1.36
C GLN A 249 -0.09 -10.79 1.34
N GLY A 250 -0.08 -12.05 0.89
CA GLY A 250 1.16 -12.83 0.76
C GLY A 250 2.22 -12.20 -0.17
N LYS A 251 1.81 -11.43 -1.19
CA LYS A 251 2.73 -10.68 -2.05
C LYS A 251 3.52 -9.63 -1.27
N ASP A 252 2.91 -9.00 -0.26
CA ASP A 252 3.57 -7.97 0.54
C ASP A 252 4.57 -8.59 1.50
N LEU A 253 4.28 -9.79 2.02
CA LEU A 253 5.24 -10.58 2.81
C LEU A 253 6.43 -11.01 1.96
N TYR A 254 6.20 -11.49 0.74
CA TYR A 254 7.26 -11.86 -0.18
C TYR A 254 8.18 -10.66 -0.50
N ASP A 255 7.58 -9.54 -0.90
CA ASP A 255 8.31 -8.31 -1.23
C ASP A 255 9.07 -7.78 0.01
N ALA A 256 8.48 -7.82 1.21
CA ALA A 256 9.11 -7.38 2.46
C ALA A 256 10.34 -8.23 2.82
N VAL A 257 10.26 -9.54 2.65
CA VAL A 257 11.41 -10.45 2.88
C VAL A 257 12.55 -10.11 1.94
N LEU A 258 12.25 -9.97 0.64
CA LEU A 258 13.27 -9.67 -0.36
C LEU A 258 13.94 -8.31 -0.08
N LEU A 259 13.16 -7.30 0.31
CA LEU A 259 13.68 -6.00 0.72
C LEU A 259 14.53 -6.07 2.00
N ALA A 260 14.03 -6.73 3.05
CA ALA A 260 14.71 -6.79 4.36
C ALA A 260 16.05 -7.55 4.29
N GLU A 261 16.16 -8.56 3.43
CA GLU A 261 17.42 -9.30 3.24
C GLU A 261 18.51 -8.46 2.55
N HIS A 262 18.14 -7.36 1.87
CA HIS A 262 19.06 -6.54 1.08
C HIS A 262 19.14 -5.08 1.51
N THR A 263 18.26 -4.64 2.42
CA THR A 263 18.13 -3.24 2.84
C THR A 263 18.05 -3.15 4.34
N SER A 264 18.91 -2.33 4.94
CA SER A 264 18.79 -1.99 6.37
C SER A 264 17.65 -1.00 6.59
N LEU A 265 16.77 -1.28 7.53
CA LEU A 265 15.66 -0.41 7.91
C LEU A 265 15.99 0.33 9.22
N ARG A 266 15.95 1.66 9.19
CA ARG A 266 15.98 2.48 10.41
C ARG A 266 14.65 2.40 11.14
N TYR A 267 14.69 2.25 12.46
CA TYR A 267 13.47 2.16 13.26
C TYR A 267 12.69 3.47 13.26
N GLU A 268 13.37 4.61 13.13
CA GLU A 268 12.77 5.93 13.00
C GLU A 268 11.91 6.04 11.74
N LEU A 269 12.42 5.56 10.59
CA LEU A 269 11.65 5.59 9.35
C LEU A 269 10.42 4.69 9.46
N LEU A 270 10.58 3.50 10.06
CA LEU A 270 9.45 2.61 10.33
C LEU A 270 8.39 3.31 11.19
N ARG A 271 8.80 3.95 12.29
CA ARG A 271 7.90 4.72 13.16
C ARG A 271 7.18 5.81 12.37
N ASP A 272 7.91 6.62 11.61
CA ASP A 272 7.35 7.78 10.92
C ASP A 272 6.32 7.34 9.88
N VAL A 273 6.60 6.28 9.11
CA VAL A 273 5.64 5.67 8.17
C VAL A 273 4.37 5.17 8.87
N PHE A 274 4.50 4.51 10.04
CA PHE A 274 3.34 4.07 10.80
C PHE A 274 2.55 5.24 11.39
N LEU A 275 3.21 6.28 11.89
CA LEU A 275 2.54 7.44 12.46
C LEU A 275 1.75 8.23 11.42
N ASP A 276 2.14 8.17 10.14
CA ASP A 276 1.42 8.75 9.01
C ASP A 276 0.21 7.89 8.54
N ALA A 277 0.13 6.63 8.99
CA ALA A 277 -1.02 5.76 8.74
C ALA A 277 -2.23 6.11 9.63
N GLU A 278 -3.34 5.35 9.49
CA GLU A 278 -4.53 5.53 10.33
C GLU A 278 -4.14 5.41 11.82
N PRO A 279 -4.51 6.39 12.66
CA PRO A 279 -4.08 6.43 14.06
C PRO A 279 -4.43 5.19 14.89
N SER A 280 -5.50 4.46 14.55
CA SER A 280 -5.89 3.22 15.24
C SER A 280 -4.80 2.16 15.22
N ASP A 281 -4.06 2.08 14.12
CA ASP A 281 -3.10 1.01 13.85
C ASP A 281 -1.65 1.53 13.93
N GLY A 282 -1.45 2.79 13.52
CA GLY A 282 -0.13 3.43 13.44
C GLY A 282 0.53 3.78 14.78
N CYS A 283 -0.25 3.93 15.85
CA CYS A 283 0.27 4.40 17.14
C CYS A 283 0.88 3.30 18.02
N HIS A 284 0.78 2.02 17.60
CA HIS A 284 1.33 0.88 18.33
C HIS A 284 2.75 0.56 17.82
N PRO A 285 3.77 0.50 18.72
CA PRO A 285 5.13 0.18 18.31
C PRO A 285 5.24 -1.22 17.70
N VAL A 286 5.78 -1.29 16.49
CA VAL A 286 6.01 -2.57 15.79
C VAL A 286 7.38 -3.12 16.11
N GLY A 287 7.45 -4.42 16.36
CA GLY A 287 8.68 -5.11 16.74
C GLY A 287 8.62 -6.60 16.43
N ARG A 288 9.58 -7.34 16.98
CA ARG A 288 9.73 -8.78 16.70
C ARG A 288 8.46 -9.59 16.92
N ARG A 289 7.69 -9.27 17.97
CA ARG A 289 6.44 -9.97 18.30
C ARG A 289 5.36 -9.73 17.24
N GLU A 290 5.18 -8.49 16.83
CA GLU A 290 4.18 -8.11 15.83
C GLU A 290 4.51 -8.75 14.48
N ILE A 291 5.78 -8.73 14.07
CA ILE A 291 6.23 -9.38 12.83
C ILE A 291 6.07 -10.91 12.90
N ALA A 292 6.42 -11.55 14.03
CA ALA A 292 6.24 -12.98 14.18
C ALA A 292 4.76 -13.41 14.16
N GLY A 293 3.86 -12.52 14.58
CA GLY A 293 2.42 -12.74 14.58
C GLY A 293 1.82 -12.92 13.18
N LEU A 294 2.46 -12.38 12.14
CA LEU A 294 2.01 -12.43 10.74
C LEU A 294 1.68 -13.85 10.25
N LYS A 295 2.33 -14.88 10.82
CA LYS A 295 2.07 -16.30 10.50
C LYS A 295 0.59 -16.69 10.63
N ALA A 296 -0.15 -16.01 11.49
CA ALA A 296 -1.53 -16.38 11.81
C ALA A 296 -2.59 -15.77 10.88
N TYR A 297 -2.24 -14.73 10.11
CA TYR A 297 -3.27 -13.93 9.43
C TYR A 297 -2.88 -13.40 8.03
N VAL A 298 -1.64 -13.59 7.56
CA VAL A 298 -1.30 -13.27 6.16
C VAL A 298 -1.99 -14.25 5.21
N GLU A 299 -2.66 -13.72 4.18
CA GLU A 299 -3.33 -14.50 3.14
C GLU A 299 -2.33 -15.09 2.13
N TRP A 300 -1.58 -16.11 2.55
CA TRP A 300 -0.51 -16.73 1.77
C TRP A 300 -1.02 -17.59 0.62
N GLU A 301 -2.16 -18.25 0.80
CA GLU A 301 -2.75 -19.17 -0.17
C GLU A 301 -3.12 -18.48 -1.47
N HIS A 302 -3.61 -17.24 -1.40
CA HIS A 302 -3.92 -16.42 -2.57
C HIS A 302 -2.65 -16.09 -3.37
N PHE A 303 -1.53 -15.82 -2.69
CA PHE A 303 -0.26 -15.50 -3.34
C PHE A 303 0.34 -16.72 -4.06
N ILE A 304 0.41 -17.88 -3.39
CA ILE A 304 0.95 -19.11 -4.01
C ILE A 304 0.09 -19.60 -5.18
N ALA A 305 -1.23 -19.38 -5.13
CA ALA A 305 -2.10 -19.69 -6.27
C ALA A 305 -1.76 -18.89 -7.53
N GLU A 306 -1.22 -17.67 -7.39
CA GLU A 306 -0.78 -16.83 -8.50
C GLU A 306 0.69 -17.09 -8.90
N TYR A 307 1.54 -17.43 -7.92
CA TYR A 307 2.98 -17.68 -8.06
C TYR A 307 3.39 -19.07 -7.54
N PRO A 308 3.01 -20.16 -8.23
CA PRO A 308 3.25 -21.53 -7.76
C PRO A 308 4.73 -21.92 -7.71
N ASP A 309 5.61 -21.18 -8.41
CA ASP A 309 7.05 -21.41 -8.41
C ASP A 309 7.74 -20.90 -7.14
N VAL A 310 7.05 -20.08 -6.34
CA VAL A 310 7.56 -19.66 -5.04
C VAL A 310 7.49 -20.85 -4.08
N THR A 311 8.67 -21.30 -3.65
CA THR A 311 8.79 -22.41 -2.69
C THR A 311 8.85 -21.90 -1.25
N GLY A 312 8.22 -22.63 -0.33
CA GLY A 312 8.21 -22.32 1.11
C GLY A 312 6.82 -22.00 1.65
N SER A 313 6.70 -22.08 2.97
CA SER A 313 5.49 -21.76 3.71
C SER A 313 5.49 -20.30 4.18
N VAL A 314 4.30 -19.79 4.54
CA VAL A 314 4.18 -18.50 5.25
C VAL A 314 5.08 -18.43 6.49
N GLY A 315 5.24 -19.55 7.20
CA GLY A 315 6.12 -19.66 8.37
C GLY A 315 7.57 -19.40 8.02
N ASP A 316 8.06 -19.98 6.92
CA ASP A 316 9.45 -19.82 6.46
C ASP A 316 9.75 -18.37 6.07
N PHE A 317 8.82 -17.71 5.37
CA PHE A 317 8.97 -16.30 4.98
C PHE A 317 8.90 -15.37 6.19
N VAL A 318 8.00 -15.60 7.15
CA VAL A 318 7.97 -14.80 8.38
C VAL A 318 9.25 -15.00 9.21
N ASP A 319 9.78 -16.22 9.30
CA ASP A 319 11.03 -16.45 10.04
C ASP A 319 12.23 -15.76 9.39
N ARG A 320 12.30 -15.76 8.05
CA ARG A 320 13.28 -14.96 7.30
C ARG A 320 13.13 -13.46 7.56
N LEU A 321 11.89 -12.95 7.53
CA LEU A 321 11.61 -11.54 7.80
C LEU A 321 12.05 -11.13 9.22
N VAL A 322 11.72 -11.95 10.22
CA VAL A 322 12.12 -11.73 11.61
C VAL A 322 13.65 -11.71 11.75
N ALA A 323 14.34 -12.64 11.09
CA ALA A 323 15.80 -12.70 11.12
C ALA A 323 16.43 -11.47 10.45
N ALA A 324 15.94 -11.07 9.28
CA ALA A 324 16.44 -9.93 8.53
C ALA A 324 16.21 -8.60 9.26
N LEU A 325 15.09 -8.44 9.98
CA LEU A 325 14.76 -7.24 10.76
C LEU A 325 15.38 -7.22 12.17
N ALA A 326 16.07 -8.28 12.60
CA ALA A 326 16.66 -8.33 13.94
C ALA A 326 17.59 -7.13 14.24
N PRO A 327 18.46 -6.67 13.32
CA PRO A 327 19.31 -5.49 13.56
C PRO A 327 18.50 -4.20 13.80
N THR A 328 17.39 -4.02 13.07
CA THR A 328 16.49 -2.86 13.25
C THR A 328 15.97 -2.80 14.68
N PHE A 329 15.51 -3.92 15.24
CA PHE A 329 14.97 -3.95 16.60
C PHE A 329 16.06 -3.94 17.68
N GLN A 330 17.22 -4.55 17.45
CA GLN A 330 18.35 -4.53 18.39
C GLN A 330 18.93 -3.14 18.62
N SER A 331 18.95 -2.29 17.59
CA SER A 331 19.42 -0.90 17.71
C SER A 331 18.66 -0.09 18.78
N VAL A 332 17.41 -0.49 19.05
CA VAL A 332 16.47 0.13 19.99
C VAL A 332 16.59 -0.51 21.37
N GLU A 333 16.71 -1.84 21.40
CA GLU A 333 16.96 -2.62 22.62
C GLU A 333 18.28 -2.19 23.30
N ALA A 334 19.31 -1.91 22.50
CA ALA A 334 20.62 -1.44 22.97
C ALA A 334 20.59 -0.06 23.67
N VAL A 335 19.56 0.76 23.40
CA VAL A 335 19.35 2.06 24.08
C VAL A 335 18.50 1.93 25.34
N GLY A 336 18.22 0.70 25.80
CA GLY A 336 17.45 0.42 27.02
C GLY A 336 15.93 0.42 26.84
N LEU A 337 15.44 0.44 25.60
CA LEU A 337 14.00 0.41 25.26
C LEU A 337 13.45 -1.01 25.09
N GLY A 338 14.30 -2.04 25.16
CA GLY A 338 13.95 -3.41 24.78
C GLY A 338 13.07 -4.17 25.76
N GLU A 339 13.18 -3.88 27.05
CA GLU A 339 12.42 -4.56 28.11
C GLU A 339 11.29 -3.69 28.70
N ASP A 340 11.32 -2.37 28.46
CA ASP A 340 10.32 -1.44 28.96
C ASP A 340 9.32 -1.06 27.86
N GLU A 341 8.18 -1.71 27.88
CA GLU A 341 7.08 -1.50 26.92
C GLU A 341 6.59 -0.04 26.92
N TYR A 342 6.56 0.61 28.08
CA TYR A 342 6.16 2.01 28.17
C TYR A 342 7.21 2.93 27.54
N ALA A 343 8.49 2.73 27.83
CA ALA A 343 9.56 3.53 27.23
C ALA A 343 9.56 3.41 25.70
N ARG A 344 9.28 2.21 25.17
CA ARG A 344 9.12 1.98 23.73
C ARG A 344 7.93 2.75 23.14
N HIS A 345 6.80 2.76 23.83
CA HIS A 345 5.65 3.60 23.44
C HIS A 345 5.98 5.09 23.44
N VAL A 346 6.70 5.59 24.45
CA VAL A 346 7.12 7.00 24.50
C VAL A 346 8.04 7.34 23.32
N TRP A 347 9.03 6.50 23.05
CA TRP A 347 9.93 6.72 21.91
C TRP A 347 9.17 6.71 20.57
N TRP A 348 8.23 5.78 20.41
CA TRP A 348 7.40 5.66 19.21
C TRP A 348 6.46 6.87 19.05
N LEU A 349 5.95 7.42 20.15
CA LEU A 349 5.01 8.54 20.12
C LEU A 349 5.69 9.89 20.25
N GLU A 350 7.01 9.97 20.33
CA GLU A 350 7.76 11.20 20.57
C GLU A 350 7.40 12.36 19.60
N PRO A 351 7.22 12.15 18.28
CA PRO A 351 6.74 13.22 17.39
C PRO A 351 5.38 13.81 17.83
N ARG A 352 4.42 12.95 18.20
CA ARG A 352 3.09 13.37 18.69
C ARG A 352 3.17 13.99 20.08
N ILE A 353 4.01 13.47 20.97
CA ILE A 353 4.25 14.04 22.31
C ILE A 353 4.77 15.47 22.19
N ARG A 354 5.79 15.69 21.35
CA ARG A 354 6.37 17.02 21.09
C ARG A 354 5.33 18.00 20.57
N GLU A 355 4.55 17.58 19.58
CA GLU A 355 3.51 18.42 18.99
C GLU A 355 2.45 18.84 20.02
N ASN A 356 1.98 17.89 20.85
CA ASN A 356 1.00 18.19 21.90
C ASN A 356 1.60 18.98 23.07
N ARG A 357 2.90 18.86 23.33
CA ARG A 357 3.62 19.69 24.31
C ARG A 357 3.65 21.15 23.89
N GLU A 358 3.89 21.42 22.61
CA GLU A 358 3.83 22.79 22.07
C GLU A 358 2.40 23.36 22.06
N LEU A 359 1.38 22.51 21.88
CA LEU A 359 -0.01 22.93 22.04
C LEU A 359 -0.33 23.27 23.51
N LEU A 360 0.08 22.41 24.45
CA LEU A 360 -0.18 22.58 25.88
C LEU A 360 0.42 23.89 26.40
N LYS A 361 1.65 24.24 25.98
CA LYS A 361 2.31 25.51 26.34
C LYS A 361 1.50 26.76 25.96
N ARG A 362 0.70 26.67 24.89
CA ARG A 362 -0.07 27.79 24.33
C ARG A 362 -1.54 27.80 24.76
N THR A 363 -2.03 26.69 25.30
CA THR A 363 -3.48 26.48 25.51
C THR A 363 -3.75 25.82 26.86
N SER A 364 -4.31 24.61 26.88
CA SER A 364 -4.67 23.87 28.09
C SER A 364 -4.67 22.36 27.82
N MET A 365 -4.68 21.56 28.88
CA MET A 365 -4.81 20.10 28.75
C MET A 365 -6.10 19.70 28.03
N ARG A 366 -7.20 20.41 28.27
CA ARG A 366 -8.48 20.17 27.59
C ARG A 366 -8.37 20.32 26.07
N ALA A 367 -7.72 21.38 25.59
CA ALA A 367 -7.51 21.59 24.15
C ALA A 367 -6.64 20.48 23.53
N VAL A 368 -5.69 19.94 24.29
CA VAL A 368 -4.88 18.78 23.88
C VAL A 368 -5.75 17.52 23.77
N GLN A 369 -6.61 17.24 24.74
CA GLN A 369 -7.54 16.10 24.69
C GLN A 369 -8.51 16.21 23.51
N GLU A 370 -9.10 17.39 23.29
CA GLU A 370 -9.99 17.68 22.16
C GLU A 370 -9.28 17.44 20.82
N LYS A 371 -8.02 17.87 20.69
CA LYS A 371 -7.21 17.62 19.49
C LYS A 371 -6.91 16.14 19.29
N MET A 372 -6.46 15.44 20.33
CA MET A 372 -6.13 14.00 20.24
C MET A 372 -7.37 13.17 19.88
N HIS A 373 -8.54 13.51 20.43
CA HIS A 373 -9.81 12.89 20.09
C HIS A 373 -10.23 13.21 18.63
N ALA A 374 -10.11 14.46 18.19
CA ALA A 374 -10.41 14.85 16.81
C ALA A 374 -9.50 14.13 15.79
N ALA A 375 -8.25 13.86 16.18
CA ALA A 375 -7.30 13.04 15.43
C ALA A 375 -7.50 11.54 15.61
N ARG A 376 -8.60 11.09 16.26
CA ARG A 376 -8.97 9.69 16.47
C ARG A 376 -7.87 8.83 17.11
N LEU A 377 -7.06 9.41 18.00
CA LEU A 377 -6.02 8.61 18.67
C LEU A 377 -6.64 7.52 19.56
N PRO A 378 -6.03 6.32 19.61
CA PRO A 378 -6.42 5.30 20.58
C PRO A 378 -6.32 5.80 22.03
N LEU A 379 -7.19 5.29 22.91
CA LEU A 379 -7.16 5.65 24.34
C LEU A 379 -5.79 5.38 24.97
N LEU A 380 -5.16 4.25 24.66
CA LEU A 380 -3.81 3.91 25.16
C LEU A 380 -2.79 5.00 24.79
N THR A 381 -2.79 5.41 23.53
CA THR A 381 -1.95 6.49 23.00
C THR A 381 -2.20 7.80 23.72
N ALA A 382 -3.46 8.18 23.91
CA ALA A 382 -3.84 9.40 24.64
C ALA A 382 -3.33 9.36 26.08
N VAL A 383 -3.38 8.21 26.76
CA VAL A 383 -2.86 8.05 28.13
C VAL A 383 -1.34 8.21 28.18
N VAL A 384 -0.61 7.56 27.27
CA VAL A 384 0.85 7.68 27.19
C VAL A 384 1.27 9.13 26.96
N ILE A 385 0.68 9.80 25.97
CA ILE A 385 0.95 11.22 25.68
C ILE A 385 0.62 12.08 26.89
N THR A 386 -0.55 11.90 27.50
CA THR A 386 -0.99 12.69 28.66
C THR A 386 -0.02 12.57 29.82
N ARG A 387 0.48 11.36 30.11
CA ARG A 387 1.50 11.16 31.16
C ARG A 387 2.78 11.95 30.88
N GLU A 388 3.30 11.88 29.66
CA GLU A 388 4.52 12.59 29.26
C GLU A 388 4.35 14.12 29.21
N LEU A 389 3.11 14.61 29.14
CA LEU A 389 2.78 16.03 29.25
C LEU A 389 2.63 16.51 30.70
N LEU A 390 2.15 15.64 31.60
CA LEU A 390 2.04 15.93 33.03
C LEU A 390 3.38 15.83 33.77
N GLY A 391 4.36 15.15 33.18
CA GLY A 391 5.66 14.83 33.78
C GLY A 391 5.64 13.42 34.36
N SER A 392 6.30 12.51 33.66
CA SER A 392 6.35 11.07 33.96
C SER A 392 7.10 10.74 35.25
N ASP A 393 7.93 11.65 35.75
CA ASP A 393 8.58 11.59 37.07
C ASP A 393 7.62 11.81 38.24
N ARG A 394 6.48 12.47 38.00
CA ARG A 394 5.51 12.88 39.03
C ARG A 394 4.16 12.20 38.92
N HIS A 395 3.82 11.70 37.74
CA HIS A 395 2.51 11.13 37.46
C HIS A 395 2.64 9.69 36.97
N SER A 396 1.80 8.83 37.54
CA SER A 396 1.65 7.45 37.10
C SER A 396 0.81 7.35 35.82
N VAL A 397 0.81 6.18 35.19
CA VAL A 397 -0.10 5.86 34.08
C VAL A 397 -1.56 5.98 34.52
N GLN A 398 -1.88 5.65 35.78
CA GLN A 398 -3.23 5.73 36.33
C GLN A 398 -3.69 7.19 36.52
N ASP A 399 -2.78 8.10 36.89
CA ASP A 399 -3.10 9.54 36.97
C ASP A 399 -3.44 10.08 35.59
N ALA A 400 -2.62 9.77 34.58
CA ALA A 400 -2.88 10.16 33.20
C ALA A 400 -4.16 9.53 32.63
N ARG A 401 -4.44 8.26 32.96
CA ARG A 401 -5.69 7.59 32.61
C ARG A 401 -6.90 8.34 33.17
N SER A 402 -6.82 8.78 34.42
CA SER A 402 -7.92 9.50 35.07
C SER A 402 -8.20 10.82 34.34
N VAL A 403 -7.15 11.56 33.96
CA VAL A 403 -7.27 12.79 33.15
C VAL A 403 -7.94 12.53 31.80
N VAL A 404 -7.57 11.46 31.08
CA VAL A 404 -8.19 11.11 29.79
C VAL A 404 -9.65 10.67 29.99
N PHE A 405 -9.93 9.88 31.03
CA PHE A 405 -11.26 9.28 31.25
C PHE A 405 -12.29 10.29 31.78
N ASP A 406 -11.83 11.32 32.48
CA ASP A 406 -12.67 12.40 33.01
C ASP A 406 -12.90 13.53 31.99
N ASP A 407 -12.14 13.56 30.89
CA ASP A 407 -12.34 14.58 29.85
C ASP A 407 -13.58 14.26 28.97
N PRO A 408 -14.51 15.21 28.79
CA PRO A 408 -15.74 15.00 28.02
C PRO A 408 -15.54 14.52 26.58
N SER A 409 -14.39 14.81 25.98
CA SER A 409 -14.06 14.41 24.60
C SER A 409 -14.07 12.88 24.44
N TRP A 410 -13.68 12.14 25.49
CA TRP A 410 -13.50 10.70 25.43
C TRP A 410 -14.70 9.89 25.93
N HIS A 411 -15.74 10.53 26.46
CA HIS A 411 -16.81 9.87 27.23
C HIS A 411 -17.44 8.67 26.49
N ARG A 412 -17.76 8.82 25.19
CA ARG A 412 -18.34 7.72 24.38
C ARG A 412 -17.40 6.52 24.22
N LEU A 413 -16.12 6.78 23.97
CA LEU A 413 -15.11 5.73 23.82
C LEU A 413 -14.84 5.03 25.15
N VAL A 414 -14.80 5.79 26.24
CA VAL A 414 -14.64 5.25 27.61
C VAL A 414 -15.85 4.41 28.02
N GLU A 415 -17.07 4.84 27.70
CA GLU A 415 -18.29 4.08 27.97
C GLU A 415 -18.30 2.76 27.19
N SER A 416 -18.03 2.81 25.89
CA SER A 416 -17.88 1.60 25.05
C SER A 416 -16.82 0.65 25.63
N HIS A 417 -15.69 1.20 26.06
CA HIS A 417 -14.63 0.40 26.68
C HIS A 417 -15.04 -0.24 28.01
N ARG A 418 -15.76 0.48 28.89
CA ARG A 418 -16.26 -0.09 30.16
C ARG A 418 -17.22 -1.26 29.95
N VAL A 419 -17.92 -1.29 28.81
CA VAL A 419 -18.80 -2.41 28.44
C VAL A 419 -18.02 -3.56 27.79
N GLY A 420 -16.85 -3.30 27.19
CA GLY A 420 -16.06 -4.27 26.43
C GLY A 420 -14.85 -4.87 27.18
N ALA A 421 -14.94 -6.16 27.54
CA ALA A 421 -13.89 -7.18 27.73
C ALA A 421 -12.47 -6.84 28.31
N GLY A 422 -12.26 -5.71 28.99
CA GLY A 422 -11.05 -5.38 29.75
C GLY A 422 -9.73 -5.39 28.95
N TRP A 423 -9.77 -5.26 27.63
CA TRP A 423 -8.56 -5.33 26.80
C TRP A 423 -7.63 -4.15 27.06
N LEU A 424 -8.14 -2.92 27.09
CA LEU A 424 -7.32 -1.73 27.39
C LEU A 424 -6.75 -1.81 28.81
N ASP A 425 -7.50 -2.33 29.78
CA ASP A 425 -6.95 -2.59 31.11
C ASP A 425 -5.76 -3.55 31.01
N ARG A 426 -5.84 -4.66 30.27
CA ARG A 426 -4.69 -5.57 30.06
C ARG A 426 -3.50 -4.91 29.37
N GLU A 427 -3.71 -4.03 28.40
CA GLU A 427 -2.62 -3.32 27.72
C GLU A 427 -1.99 -2.25 28.62
N LEU A 428 -2.80 -1.45 29.32
CA LEU A 428 -2.31 -0.54 30.37
C LEU A 428 -1.59 -1.32 31.47
N GLU A 429 -2.05 -2.54 31.76
CA GLU A 429 -1.42 -3.44 32.72
C GLU A 429 -0.10 -4.05 32.25
N ARG A 430 0.21 -3.96 30.96
CA ARG A 430 1.54 -4.32 30.46
C ARG A 430 2.49 -3.15 30.57
N LEU A 431 2.01 -1.95 30.26
CA LEU A 431 2.77 -0.70 30.37
C LEU A 431 3.34 -0.43 31.77
N TRP A 432 2.70 -0.92 32.83
CA TRP A 432 3.11 -0.65 34.21
C TRP A 432 3.89 -1.79 34.90
N LYS A 433 4.02 -2.98 34.29
CA LYS A 433 4.61 -4.15 34.93
C LYS A 433 6.14 -4.03 34.86
N ARG A 434 6.71 -3.54 35.95
CA ARG A 434 8.08 -3.82 36.37
C ARG A 434 8.05 -4.69 37.62
#